data_AF-A0A935RKF6-F1
#
_entry.id   AF-A0A935RKF6-F1
#
_cell.length_a   1.000
_cell.length_b   1.000
_cell.length_c   1.000
_cell.angle_alpha   90.00
_cell.angle_beta   90.00
_cell.angle_gamma   90.00
#
_symmetry.space_group_name_H-M   'P 1'
#
loop_
_entity.id
_entity.type
_entity.pdbx_description
1 polymer ?
#
loop_
_entity_poly.entity_id
_entity_poly.type
_entity_poly.pdbx_seq_one_letter_code
_entity_poly.pdbx_strand_id
1 'polypeptide(L)' 'MAVISIPANFAEGFGKEGKRGKLRFFKIAKGSLEECRYYLRLAKDLDYAETDSLRVDLESICNMLTRFSATIKSSL' A
#
# COMPACT_ATOMS: atom_id res chain seq x y z
N MET A 1 -2.53 9.77 8.53
CA MET A 1 -1.15 9.22 8.54
C MET A 1 -1.01 8.00 7.63
N ALA A 2 -1.94 7.03 7.66
CA ALA A 2 -1.88 5.81 6.83
C ALA A 2 -1.73 6.09 5.31
N VAL A 3 -2.55 6.97 4.71
CA VAL A 3 -2.48 7.30 3.28
C VAL A 3 -1.11 7.84 2.86
N ILE A 4 -0.51 8.71 3.68
CA ILE A 4 0.82 9.31 3.42
C ILE A 4 1.95 8.29 3.64
N SER A 5 1.75 7.34 4.55
CA SER A 5 2.71 6.28 4.87
C SER A 5 2.93 5.31 3.70
N ILE A 6 1.92 5.07 2.86
CA ILE A 6 2.02 4.18 1.68
C ILE A 6 3.11 4.65 0.69
N PRO A 7 3.03 5.86 0.11
CA PRO A 7 4.06 6.34 -0.83
C PRO A 7 5.40 6.59 -0.14
N ALA A 8 5.41 7.01 1.13
CA ALA A 8 6.66 7.21 1.88
C ALA A 8 7.45 5.90 2.03
N ASN A 9 6.82 4.83 2.51
CA ASN A 9 7.46 3.53 2.63
C ASN A 9 7.81 2.91 1.27
N PHE A 10 7.01 3.18 0.23
CA PHE A 10 7.38 2.76 -1.13
C PHE A 10 8.68 3.44 -1.59
N ALA A 11 8.78 4.76 -1.45
CA ALA A 11 9.98 5.52 -1.83
C ALA A 11 11.21 5.11 -1.00
N GLU A 12 11.06 4.98 0.31
CA GLU A 12 12.13 4.52 1.21
C GLU A 12 12.62 3.11 0.86
N GLY A 13 11.68 2.21 0.55
CA GLY A 13 11.99 0.86 0.07
C GLY A 13 12.72 0.90 -1.27
N PHE A 14 12.27 1.72 -2.22
CA PHE A 14 12.90 1.86 -3.52
C PHE A 14 14.36 2.31 -3.42
N GLY A 15 14.67 3.22 -2.48
CA GLY A 15 16.03 3.70 -2.21
C GLY A 15 16.97 2.68 -1.56
N LYS A 16 16.49 1.51 -1.11
CA LYS A 16 17.38 0.45 -0.57
C LYS A 16 18.07 -0.32 -1.68
N GLU A 17 19.38 -0.54 -1.52
CA GLU A 17 20.18 -1.35 -2.44
C GLU A 17 19.83 -2.84 -2.37
N GLY A 18 19.65 -3.36 -1.15
CA GLY A 18 19.36 -4.79 -0.93
C GLY A 18 17.89 -5.17 -1.11
N LYS A 19 17.64 -6.27 -1.83
CA LYS A 19 16.30 -6.85 -2.07
C LYS A 19 15.50 -7.06 -0.77
N ARG A 20 16.13 -7.59 0.28
CA ARG A 20 15.50 -7.76 1.61
C ARG A 20 15.06 -6.43 2.23
N GLY A 21 15.87 -5.39 2.06
CA GLY A 21 15.54 -4.02 2.49
C GLY A 21 14.31 -3.49 1.77
N LYS A 22 14.30 -3.56 0.43
CA LYS A 22 13.15 -3.16 -0.40
C LYS A 22 11.86 -3.84 0.07
N LEU A 23 11.89 -5.18 0.20
CA LEU A 23 10.73 -5.98 0.60
C LEU A 23 10.22 -5.66 2.01
N ARG A 24 11.11 -5.30 2.96
CA ARG A 24 10.70 -4.90 4.31
C ARG A 24 9.84 -3.65 4.28
N PHE A 25 10.26 -2.62 3.53
CA PHE A 25 9.51 -1.37 3.42
C PHE A 25 8.21 -1.54 2.63
N PHE A 26 8.21 -2.35 1.56
CA PHE A 26 6.98 -2.66 0.83
C PHE A 26 5.96 -3.40 1.70
N LYS A 27 6.41 -4.25 2.64
CA LYS A 27 5.53 -4.87 3.64
C LYS A 27 4.90 -3.82 4.58
N ILE A 28 5.66 -2.80 4.98
CA ILE A 28 5.13 -1.70 5.81
C ILE A 28 4.09 -0.89 5.03
N ALA A 29 4.39 -0.52 3.78
CA ALA A 29 3.44 0.17 2.90
C ALA A 29 2.13 -0.62 2.75
N LYS A 30 2.20 -1.96 2.63
CA LYS A 30 1.02 -2.82 2.58
C LYS A 30 0.22 -2.80 3.88
N GLY A 31 0.87 -2.72 5.04
CA GLY A 31 0.18 -2.54 6.32
C GLY A 31 -0.66 -1.27 6.35
N SER A 32 -0.08 -0.13 5.96
CA SER A 32 -0.82 1.14 5.87
C SER A 32 -1.92 1.13 4.80
N LEU A 33 -1.78 0.31 3.76
CA LEU A 33 -2.85 0.11 2.77
C LEU A 33 -4.07 -0.58 3.38
N GLU A 34 -3.87 -1.62 4.19
CA GLU A 34 -4.97 -2.31 4.87
C GLU A 34 -5.69 -1.40 5.88
N GLU A 35 -4.96 -0.54 6.58
CA GLU A 35 -5.55 0.50 7.42
C GLU A 35 -6.45 1.44 6.59
N CYS A 36 -5.97 1.91 5.44
CA CYS A 36 -6.78 2.76 4.55
C CYS A 36 -8.03 2.03 4.02
N ARG A 37 -7.90 0.75 3.67
CA ARG A 37 -9.01 -0.09 3.20
C ARG A 37 -10.09 -0.20 4.27
N TYR A 38 -9.69 -0.36 5.53
CA TYR A 38 -10.59 -0.34 6.67
C TYR A 38 -11.27 1.02 6.85
N TYR A 39 -10.51 2.13 6.84
CA TYR A 39 -11.09 3.46 7.03
C TYR A 39 -12.09 3.84 5.93
N LEU A 40 -11.82 3.49 4.66
CA LEU A 40 -12.76 3.75 3.56
C LEU A 40 -14.06 2.95 3.72
N ARG A 41 -13.97 1.71 4.21
CA ARG A 41 -15.14 0.90 4.53
C ARG A 41 -15.93 1.53 5.69
N LEU A 42 -15.26 1.89 6.78
CA LEU A 42 -15.89 2.50 7.94
C LEU A 42 -16.57 3.83 7.58
N ALA A 43 -15.93 4.67 6.77
CA ALA A 43 -16.50 5.94 6.31
C ALA A 43 -17.77 5.74 5.46
N LYS A 44 -17.83 4.67 4.67
CA LYS A 44 -19.03 4.29 3.92
C LYS A 44 -20.13 3.76 4.84
N ASP A 45 -19.78 2.87 5.76
CA ASP A 45 -20.73 2.24 6.71
C ASP A 45 -21.38 3.28 7.64
N LEU A 46 -20.67 4.37 7.97
CA LEU A 46 -21.16 5.49 8.77
C LEU A 46 -21.80 6.62 7.95
N ASP A 47 -21.93 6.46 6.63
CA ASP A 47 -22.45 7.47 5.71
C ASP A 47 -21.71 8.83 5.78
N TYR A 48 -20.40 8.79 6.06
CA TYR A 48 -19.56 9.98 6.12
C TYR A 48 -19.07 10.43 4.75
N ALA A 49 -18.94 9.50 3.79
CA ALA A 49 -18.53 9.79 2.43
C ALA A 49 -18.87 8.64 1.47
N GLU A 50 -19.03 8.98 0.18
CA GLU A 50 -18.92 8.00 -0.90
C GLU A 50 -17.45 7.62 -1.10
N THR A 51 -17.15 6.32 -1.06
CA THR A 51 -15.75 5.84 -1.09
C THR A 51 -15.46 4.84 -2.20
N ASP A 52 -16.43 4.52 -3.06
CA ASP A 52 -16.25 3.49 -4.09
C ASP A 52 -15.09 3.78 -5.05
N SER A 53 -14.96 5.03 -5.53
CA SER A 53 -13.82 5.43 -6.38
C SER A 53 -12.48 5.32 -5.65
N LEU A 54 -12.42 5.78 -4.40
CA LEU A 54 -11.21 5.71 -3.56
C LEU A 54 -10.81 4.25 -3.27
N ARG A 55 -11.78 3.35 -3.13
CA ARG A 55 -11.53 1.91 -2.95
C ARG A 55 -10.94 1.29 -4.21
N VAL A 56 -11.43 1.68 -5.39
CA VAL A 56 -10.86 1.26 -6.68
C VAL A 56 -9.41 1.72 -6.82
N ASP A 57 -9.13 2.98 -6.51
CA ASP A 57 -7.77 3.54 -6.56
C ASP A 57 -6.84 2.83 -5.57
N LEU A 58 -7.30 2.56 -4.35
CA LEU A 58 -6.53 1.85 -3.34
C LEU A 58 -6.22 0.40 -3.75
N GLU A 59 -7.17 -0.28 -4.40
CA GLU A 59 -6.97 -1.62 -4.95
C GLU A 59 -5.92 -1.61 -6.08
N SER A 60 -5.94 -0.58 -6.94
CA SER A 60 -4.93 -0.39 -7.98
C SER A 60 -3.51 -0.25 -7.38
N ILE A 61 -3.36 0.58 -6.34
CA ILE A 61 -2.10 0.75 -5.62
C ILE A 61 -1.65 -0.58 -4.97
N CYS A 62 -2.58 -1.34 -4.39
CA CYS A 62 -2.30 -2.65 -3.81
C CYS A 62 -1.73 -3.63 -4.86
N ASN A 63 -2.34 -3.65 -6.04
CA ASN A 63 -1.91 -4.49 -7.15
C ASN A 63 -0.52 -4.10 -7.63
N MET A 64 -0.22 -2.81 -7.76
CA MET A 64 1.11 -2.32 -8.12
C MET A 64 2.15 -2.77 -7.09
N LEU A 65 1.92 -2.52 -5.80
CA LEU A 65 2.85 -2.87 -4.72
C LEU A 65 3.08 -4.38 -4.64
N THR A 66 2.04 -5.17 -4.85
CA THR A 66 2.10 -6.63 -4.87
C THR A 66 2.94 -7.14 -6.04
N ARG A 67 2.76 -6.59 -7.24
CA ARG A 67 3.55 -6.93 -8.43
C ARG A 67 5.03 -6.58 -8.23
N PHE A 68 5.33 -5.37 -7.77
CA PHE A 68 6.72 -4.96 -7.47
C PHE A 68 7.38 -5.91 -6.45
N SER A 69 6.65 -6.24 -5.38
CA SER A 69 7.16 -7.18 -4.37
C SER A 69 7.40 -8.57 -4.94
N ALA A 70 6.52 -9.06 -5.82
CA ALA A 70 6.68 -10.35 -6.49
C ALA A 70 7.92 -10.38 -7.40
N THR A 71 8.12 -9.33 -8.21
CA THR A 71 9.31 -9.21 -9.09
C THR A 71 10.61 -9.24 -8.29
N ILE A 72 10.69 -8.52 -7.17
CA ILE A 72 11.89 -8.53 -6.33
C ILE A 72 12.12 -9.92 -5.72
N LYS A 73 11.05 -10.61 -5.32
CA LYS A 73 11.12 -11.97 -4.77
C LYS A 73 11.56 -13.01 -5.81
N SER A 74 11.07 -12.92 -7.05
CA SER A 74 11.47 -13.85 -8.11
C SER A 74 12.92 -13.67 -8.55
N SER A 75 13.51 -12.50 -8.27
CA SER A 75 14.92 -12.23 -8.54
C SER A 75 15.84 -12.57 -7.37
N LEU A 76 15.34 -12.96 -6.19
CA LEU A 76 16.15 -13.39 -5.03
C LEU A 76 16.78 -14.76 -5.27
#